data_AF-A0A183HGC7-F1
#
_entry.id   AF-A0A183HGC7-F1
#
_cell.length_a   1.000
_cell.length_b   1.000
_cell.length_c   1.000
_cell.angle_alpha   90.00
_cell.angle_beta   90.00
_cell.angle_gamma   90.00
#
_symmetry.space_group_name_H-M   'P 1'
#
loop_
_entity.id
_entity.type
_entity.pdbx_description
1 polymer ?
#
loop_
_entity_poly.entity_id
_entity_poly.type
_entity_poly.pdbx_seq_one_letter_code
_entity_poly.pdbx_strand_id
1 'polypeptide(L)'
;PGRTVTLVPDEKGSCWGLAYEVAEEQASDTIKYLDVREKAGYLRKEVMFYPDNGDPFFPINVYLAAEEQNPYFTGPTDEESIVHSILKARGLSGTNIEYVLRLAECVHRMAPHINDEHLFAIEKKVVEECRQLNIQDDYLANYLNHHQKNRTESHNKTVN
;
A
#
# COMPACT_ATOMS: atom_id res chain seq x y z
N PRO A 1 -13.93 -7.80 -8.57
CA PRO A 1 -12.49 -8.06 -8.33
C PRO A 1 -12.02 -7.18 -7.18
N GLY A 2 -10.92 -7.56 -6.51
CA GLY A 2 -10.28 -6.67 -5.53
C GLY A 2 -9.59 -5.48 -6.17
N ARG A 3 -9.16 -4.53 -5.34
CA ARG A 3 -8.34 -3.36 -5.65
C ARG A 3 -7.00 -3.49 -4.91
N THR A 4 -5.92 -3.40 -5.65
CA THR A 4 -4.54 -3.34 -5.14
C THR A 4 -3.86 -2.10 -5.72
N VAL A 5 -2.82 -1.62 -5.06
CA VAL A 5 -2.09 -0.44 -5.55
C VAL A 5 -1.32 -0.77 -6.82
N THR A 6 -1.17 0.25 -7.66
CA THR A 6 -0.17 0.32 -8.73
C THR A 6 0.42 1.71 -8.73
N LEU A 7 1.63 1.85 -9.24
CA LEU A 7 2.25 3.14 -9.50
C LEU A 7 1.85 3.64 -10.88
N VAL A 8 1.50 4.92 -10.97
CA VAL A 8 1.21 5.63 -12.20
C VAL A 8 2.24 6.75 -12.39
N PRO A 9 2.61 7.10 -13.64
CA PRO A 9 3.52 8.23 -13.88
C PRO A 9 2.92 9.55 -13.38
N ASP A 10 3.64 10.24 -12.50
CA ASP A 10 3.33 11.59 -12.04
C ASP A 10 4.65 12.36 -11.88
N GLU A 11 4.83 13.43 -12.66
CA GLU A 11 6.06 14.24 -12.64
C GLU A 11 6.30 14.94 -11.30
N LYS A 12 5.25 15.17 -10.51
CA LYS A 12 5.31 15.84 -9.21
C LYS A 12 4.99 14.90 -8.06
N GLY A 13 4.66 13.65 -8.37
CA GLY A 13 4.30 12.63 -7.41
C GLY A 13 5.52 12.07 -6.68
N SER A 14 5.29 11.63 -5.46
CA SER A 14 6.24 10.85 -4.69
C SER A 14 5.51 9.65 -4.09
N CYS A 15 6.13 8.47 -4.14
CA CYS A 15 5.63 7.30 -3.45
C CYS A 15 6.66 6.85 -2.42
N TRP A 16 6.25 6.83 -1.15
CA TRP A 16 7.09 6.29 -0.09
C TRP A 16 7.03 4.77 -0.10
N GLY A 17 8.17 4.12 0.13
CA GLY A 17 8.26 2.67 0.14
C GLY A 17 9.61 2.18 0.66
N LEU A 18 9.85 0.88 0.50
CA LEU A 18 11.06 0.22 0.97
C LEU A 18 11.88 -0.30 -0.22
N ALA A 19 13.19 -0.07 -0.17
CA ALA A 19 14.15 -0.74 -1.04
C ALA A 19 14.71 -1.97 -0.32
N TYR A 20 14.74 -3.12 -1.01
CA TYR A 20 15.30 -4.36 -0.48
C TYR A 20 16.58 -4.72 -1.23
N GLU A 21 17.67 -4.88 -0.50
CA GLU A 21 18.92 -5.41 -1.03
C GLU A 21 18.87 -6.93 -1.08
N VAL A 22 19.28 -7.51 -2.21
CA VAL A 22 19.38 -8.95 -2.41
C VAL A 22 20.87 -9.29 -2.46
N ALA A 23 21.27 -10.34 -1.74
CA ALA A 23 22.65 -10.83 -1.78
C ALA A 23 23.08 -11.11 -3.22
N GLU A 24 24.32 -10.74 -3.58
CA GLU A 24 24.81 -10.77 -4.96
C GLU A 24 24.69 -12.16 -5.59
N GLU A 25 24.99 -13.20 -4.82
CA GLU A 25 24.89 -14.60 -5.23
C GLU A 25 23.44 -15.05 -5.53
N GLN A 26 22.43 -14.35 -5.00
CA GLN A 26 21.01 -14.62 -5.21
C GLN A 26 20.34 -13.68 -6.20
N ALA A 27 20.99 -12.57 -6.56
CA ALA A 27 20.38 -11.51 -7.36
C ALA A 27 19.79 -12.02 -8.68
N SER A 28 20.54 -12.88 -9.41
CA SER A 28 20.09 -13.44 -10.69
C SER A 28 18.81 -14.27 -10.54
N ASP A 29 18.74 -15.12 -9.53
CA ASP A 29 17.61 -16.03 -9.34
C ASP A 29 16.39 -15.31 -8.75
N THR A 30 16.61 -14.34 -7.84
CA THR A 30 15.55 -13.46 -7.36
C THR A 30 14.94 -12.64 -8.49
N ILE A 31 15.76 -12.06 -9.37
CA ILE A 31 15.28 -11.31 -10.54
C ILE A 31 14.45 -12.22 -11.46
N LYS A 32 14.92 -13.43 -11.78
CA LYS A 32 14.15 -14.38 -12.62
C LYS A 32 12.82 -14.76 -11.97
N TYR A 33 12.81 -15.00 -10.66
CA TYR A 33 11.60 -15.32 -9.92
C TYR A 33 10.59 -14.17 -9.98
N LEU A 34 11.03 -12.94 -9.72
CA LEU A 34 10.17 -11.74 -9.78
C LEU A 34 9.68 -11.49 -11.20
N ASP A 35 10.54 -11.63 -12.21
CA ASP A 35 10.14 -11.52 -13.62
C ASP A 35 9.06 -12.54 -14.00
N VAL A 36 9.05 -13.74 -13.41
CA VAL A 36 8.00 -14.75 -13.61
C VAL A 36 6.71 -14.38 -12.89
N ARG A 37 6.82 -13.90 -11.64
CA ARG A 37 5.66 -13.54 -10.83
C ARG A 37 4.87 -12.38 -11.44
N GLU A 38 5.58 -11.42 -12.03
CA GLU A 38 5.01 -10.17 -12.54
C GLU A 38 4.73 -10.18 -14.07
N LYS A 39 4.83 -11.34 -14.75
CA LYS A 39 4.63 -11.47 -16.22
C LYS A 39 3.29 -10.94 -16.71
N ALA A 40 2.28 -10.88 -15.84
CA ALA A 40 0.92 -10.51 -16.20
C ALA A 40 0.72 -8.98 -16.12
N GLY A 41 1.36 -8.25 -17.03
CA GLY A 41 1.10 -6.82 -17.23
C GLY A 41 1.94 -5.87 -16.37
N TYR A 42 3.11 -6.29 -15.90
CA TYR A 42 4.09 -5.39 -15.29
C TYR A 42 5.39 -5.35 -16.09
N LEU A 43 6.07 -4.20 -16.04
CA LEU A 43 7.37 -3.96 -16.63
C LEU A 43 8.36 -3.60 -15.54
N ARG A 44 9.54 -4.21 -15.58
CA ARG A 44 10.66 -3.82 -14.72
C ARG A 44 11.28 -2.53 -15.25
N LYS A 45 11.38 -1.51 -14.40
CA LYS A 45 12.10 -0.26 -14.67
C LYS A 45 13.13 -0.01 -13.59
N GLU A 46 14.25 0.59 -14.00
CA GLU A 46 15.21 1.17 -13.08
C GLU A 46 14.76 2.59 -12.73
N VAL A 47 14.71 2.91 -11.44
CA VAL A 47 14.33 4.23 -10.92
C VAL A 47 15.27 4.64 -9.80
N MET A 48 15.36 5.94 -9.52
CA MET A 48 16.16 6.44 -8.40
C MET A 48 15.38 6.34 -7.09
N PHE A 49 15.98 5.68 -6.09
CA PHE A 49 15.49 5.65 -4.72
C PHE A 49 16.16 6.75 -3.90
N TYR A 50 15.37 7.45 -3.09
CA TYR A 50 15.83 8.52 -2.21
C TYR A 50 15.62 8.09 -0.76
N PRO A 51 16.68 7.63 -0.07
CA PRO A 51 16.58 7.20 1.33
C PRO A 51 16.08 8.31 2.25
N ASP A 52 15.18 7.94 3.14
CA ASP A 52 14.51 8.85 4.08
C ASP A 52 15.41 9.25 5.28
N ASN A 53 16.56 8.59 5.42
CA ASN A 53 17.56 8.85 6.45
C ASN A 53 18.65 9.84 5.99
N GLY A 54 18.55 10.38 4.76
CA GLY A 54 19.52 11.32 4.19
C GLY A 54 20.74 10.67 3.54
N ASP A 55 20.78 9.33 3.42
CA ASP A 55 21.81 8.65 2.66
C ASP A 55 21.76 9.03 1.16
N PRO A 56 22.87 8.86 0.42
CA PRO A 56 22.89 9.11 -1.01
C PRO A 56 21.83 8.29 -1.76
N PHE A 57 21.23 8.91 -2.79
CA PHE A 57 20.31 8.19 -3.68
C PHE A 57 21.03 7.09 -4.46
N PHE A 58 20.31 6.04 -4.83
CA PHE A 58 20.85 4.94 -5.64
C PHE A 58 19.76 4.31 -6.55
N PRO A 59 20.14 3.69 -7.68
CA PRO A 59 19.19 3.06 -8.58
C PRO A 59 18.62 1.77 -7.97
N ILE A 60 17.33 1.52 -8.19
CA ILE A 60 16.63 0.29 -7.82
C ILE A 60 15.79 -0.22 -8.98
N ASN A 61 15.48 -1.53 -8.98
CA ASN A 61 14.51 -2.12 -9.88
C ASN A 61 13.10 -2.06 -9.26
N VAL A 62 12.12 -1.59 -10.02
CA VAL A 62 10.70 -1.56 -9.63
C VAL A 62 9.86 -2.20 -10.74
N TYR A 63 8.83 -2.96 -10.35
CA TYR A 63 7.85 -3.54 -11.27
C TYR A 63 6.61 -2.64 -11.31
N LEU A 64 6.33 -2.06 -12.47
CA LEU A 64 5.24 -1.09 -12.69
C LEU A 64 4.21 -1.69 -13.63
N ALA A 65 2.91 -1.48 -13.37
CA ALA A 65 1.89 -1.95 -14.29
C ALA A 65 2.06 -1.27 -15.67
N ALA A 66 2.02 -2.06 -16.74
CA ALA A 66 1.95 -1.57 -18.10
C ALA A 66 0.50 -1.19 -18.41
N GLU A 67 0.14 0.09 -18.24
CA GLU A 67 -1.25 0.57 -18.33
C GLU A 67 -2.00 0.09 -19.58
N GLU A 68 -1.34 0.08 -20.74
CA GLU A 68 -1.96 -0.33 -22.02
C GLU A 68 -2.05 -1.86 -22.22
N GLN A 69 -1.28 -2.64 -21.46
CA GLN A 69 -1.10 -4.09 -21.67
C GLN A 69 -1.57 -4.92 -20.48
N ASN A 70 -1.92 -4.29 -19.36
CA ASN A 70 -2.36 -4.97 -18.15
C ASN A 70 -3.90 -5.07 -18.12
N PRO A 71 -4.49 -6.26 -18.33
CA PRO A 71 -5.95 -6.43 -18.32
C PRO A 71 -6.58 -6.21 -16.93
N TYR A 72 -5.75 -6.10 -15.89
CA TYR A 72 -6.17 -5.79 -14.52
C TYR A 72 -6.07 -4.29 -14.19
N PHE A 73 -5.49 -3.48 -15.09
CA PHE A 73 -5.49 -2.04 -14.94
C PHE A 73 -6.91 -1.51 -15.17
N THR A 74 -7.47 -0.91 -14.13
CA THR A 74 -8.87 -0.45 -14.11
C THR A 74 -9.00 1.05 -14.33
N GLY A 75 -7.87 1.74 -14.56
CA GLY A 75 -7.80 3.17 -14.76
C GLY A 75 -8.18 4.01 -13.52
N PRO A 76 -8.16 5.34 -13.66
CA PRO A 76 -8.69 6.25 -12.64
C PRO A 76 -10.16 5.90 -12.35
N THR A 77 -10.48 5.76 -11.07
CA THR A 77 -11.83 5.48 -10.58
C THR A 77 -12.06 6.34 -9.34
N ASP A 78 -13.30 6.75 -9.11
CA ASP A 78 -13.64 7.52 -7.91
C ASP A 78 -13.44 6.69 -6.63
N GLU A 79 -13.20 7.39 -5.52
CA GLU A 79 -12.93 6.75 -4.24
C GLU A 79 -14.10 5.88 -3.75
N GLU A 80 -15.34 6.24 -4.05
CA GLU A 80 -16.51 5.47 -3.60
C GLU A 80 -16.56 4.11 -4.28
N SER A 81 -16.32 4.07 -5.59
CA SER A 81 -16.21 2.84 -6.37
C SER A 81 -15.02 1.97 -5.93
N ILE A 82 -13.89 2.58 -5.56
CA ILE A 82 -12.74 1.87 -4.98
C ILE A 82 -13.13 1.22 -3.66
N VAL A 83 -13.68 1.99 -2.72
CA VAL A 83 -14.13 1.52 -1.40
C VAL A 83 -15.18 0.42 -1.55
N HIS A 84 -16.18 0.61 -2.40
CA HIS A 84 -17.21 -0.39 -2.68
C HIS A 84 -16.63 -1.74 -3.13
N SER A 85 -15.60 -1.70 -3.98
CA SER A 85 -14.90 -2.90 -4.44
C SER A 85 -14.14 -3.56 -3.28
N ILE A 86 -13.43 -2.77 -2.47
CA ILE A 86 -12.66 -3.24 -1.30
C ILE A 86 -13.56 -3.97 -0.30
N LEU A 87 -14.71 -3.39 0.05
CA LEU A 87 -15.62 -3.95 1.06
C LEU A 87 -16.18 -5.33 0.69
N LYS A 88 -16.25 -5.64 -0.60
CA LYS A 88 -16.85 -6.88 -1.13
C LYS A 88 -15.82 -7.94 -1.54
N ALA A 89 -14.55 -7.55 -1.68
CA ALA A 89 -13.56 -8.41 -2.30
C ALA A 89 -12.79 -9.26 -1.28
N ARG A 90 -12.61 -10.54 -1.60
CA ARG A 90 -11.78 -11.50 -0.88
C ARG A 90 -11.05 -12.40 -1.87
N GLY A 91 -9.78 -12.64 -1.62
CA GLY A 91 -8.95 -13.58 -2.37
C GLY A 91 -8.36 -14.67 -1.49
N LEU A 92 -7.48 -15.49 -2.05
CA LEU A 92 -6.75 -16.53 -1.30
C LEU A 92 -5.89 -15.94 -0.18
N SER A 93 -5.43 -14.69 -0.34
CA SER A 93 -4.58 -13.98 0.61
C SER A 93 -5.32 -13.24 1.72
N GLY A 94 -6.67 -13.29 1.74
CA GLY A 94 -7.47 -12.56 2.74
C GLY A 94 -8.47 -11.58 2.12
N THR A 95 -9.02 -10.71 2.97
CA THR A 95 -9.96 -9.65 2.54
C THR A 95 -9.20 -8.48 1.95
N ASN A 96 -9.85 -7.73 1.07
CA ASN A 96 -9.26 -6.49 0.57
C ASN A 96 -9.21 -5.40 1.64
N ILE A 97 -10.10 -5.48 2.64
CA ILE A 97 -10.09 -4.64 3.84
C ILE A 97 -8.75 -4.81 4.56
N GLU A 98 -8.36 -6.06 4.85
CA GLU A 98 -7.07 -6.38 5.46
C GLU A 98 -5.90 -5.79 4.66
N TYR A 99 -5.92 -5.94 3.33
CA TYR A 99 -4.86 -5.40 2.46
C TYR A 99 -4.68 -3.88 2.64
N VAL A 100 -5.76 -3.10 2.54
CA VAL A 100 -5.69 -1.63 2.63
C VAL A 100 -5.26 -1.17 4.02
N LEU A 101 -5.83 -1.77 5.07
CA LEU A 101 -5.50 -1.40 6.44
C LEU A 101 -4.07 -1.76 6.83
N ARG A 102 -3.54 -2.90 6.35
CA ARG A 102 -2.12 -3.26 6.53
C ARG A 102 -1.20 -2.25 5.86
N LEU A 103 -1.54 -1.82 4.65
CA LEU A 103 -0.73 -0.86 3.91
C LEU A 103 -0.70 0.49 4.64
N ALA A 104 -1.85 0.99 5.07
CA ALA A 104 -1.93 2.25 5.80
C ALA A 104 -1.26 2.16 7.17
N GLU A 105 -1.46 1.08 7.94
CA GLU A 105 -0.74 0.83 9.20
C GLU A 105 0.79 0.82 8.99
N CYS A 106 1.27 0.25 7.88
CA CYS A 106 2.68 0.23 7.55
C CYS A 106 3.24 1.66 7.35
N VAL A 107 2.55 2.49 6.56
CA VAL A 107 2.97 3.88 6.33
C VAL A 107 2.90 4.69 7.62
N HIS A 108 1.80 4.63 8.37
CA HIS A 108 1.67 5.31 9.68
C HIS A 108 2.79 4.95 10.65
N ARG A 109 3.21 3.69 10.68
CA ARG A 109 4.23 3.19 11.61
C ARG A 109 5.66 3.48 11.16
N MET A 110 5.95 3.30 9.87
CA MET A 110 7.32 3.35 9.35
C MET A 110 7.70 4.73 8.78
N ALA A 111 6.71 5.53 8.38
CA ALA A 111 6.87 6.83 7.76
C ALA A 111 5.87 7.85 8.33
N PRO A 112 5.85 8.10 9.64
CA PRO A 112 4.86 8.96 10.28
C PRO A 112 4.89 10.43 9.79
N HIS A 113 5.98 10.84 9.14
CA HIS A 113 6.15 12.15 8.51
C HIS A 113 5.60 12.23 7.08
N ILE A 114 5.22 11.10 6.48
CA ILE A 114 4.63 11.03 5.14
C ILE A 114 3.11 11.08 5.23
N ASN A 115 2.52 11.95 4.41
CA ASN A 115 1.08 12.04 4.23
C ASN A 115 0.70 11.52 2.84
N ASP A 116 0.36 10.24 2.74
CA ASP A 116 -0.24 9.67 1.53
C ASP A 116 -1.73 9.99 1.52
N GLU A 117 -2.09 11.13 0.91
CA GLU A 117 -3.45 11.66 0.90
C GLU A 117 -4.47 10.65 0.35
N HIS A 118 -4.10 9.94 -0.73
CA HIS A 118 -5.01 8.99 -1.36
C HIS A 118 -5.20 7.74 -0.49
N LEU A 119 -4.12 7.13 -0.01
CA LEU A 119 -4.20 5.96 0.85
C LEU A 119 -5.00 6.24 2.12
N PHE A 120 -4.74 7.37 2.78
CA PHE A 120 -5.41 7.73 4.03
C PHE A 120 -6.87 8.15 3.83
N ALA A 121 -7.22 8.73 2.68
CA ALA A 121 -8.62 8.96 2.32
C ALA A 121 -9.39 7.64 2.15
N ILE A 122 -8.81 6.67 1.45
CA ILE A 122 -9.40 5.34 1.26
C ILE A 122 -9.48 4.57 2.59
N GLU A 123 -8.41 4.57 3.40
CA GLU A 123 -8.38 3.98 4.74
C GLU A 123 -9.55 4.49 5.60
N LYS A 124 -9.70 5.82 5.69
CA LYS A 124 -10.77 6.46 6.46
C LYS A 124 -12.15 6.01 5.98
N LYS A 125 -12.40 6.05 4.68
CA LYS A 125 -13.70 5.67 4.09
C LYS A 125 -14.01 4.19 4.31
N VAL A 126 -13.03 3.30 4.15
CA VAL A 126 -13.19 1.86 4.43
C VAL A 126 -13.60 1.64 5.88
N VAL A 127 -12.94 2.29 6.84
CA VAL A 127 -13.27 2.17 8.27
C VAL A 127 -14.68 2.71 8.57
N GLU A 128 -15.05 3.86 8.00
CA GLU A 128 -16.36 4.48 8.19
C GLU A 128 -17.49 3.60 7.64
N GLU A 129 -17.35 3.13 6.41
CA GLU A 129 -18.34 2.25 5.76
C GLU A 129 -18.47 0.90 6.46
N CYS A 130 -17.35 0.29 6.90
CA CYS A 130 -17.42 -0.96 7.66
C CYS A 130 -18.22 -0.79 8.96
N ARG A 131 -18.11 0.35 9.65
CA ARG A 131 -18.91 0.64 10.84
C ARG A 131 -20.38 0.85 10.50
N GLN A 132 -20.68 1.62 9.47
CA GLN A 132 -22.07 1.90 9.06
C GLN A 132 -22.80 0.63 8.62
N LEU A 133 -22.11 -0.25 7.89
CA LEU A 133 -22.65 -1.51 7.37
C LEU A 133 -22.48 -2.69 8.34
N ASN A 134 -21.91 -2.47 9.53
CA ASN A 134 -21.61 -3.49 10.54
C ASN A 134 -20.81 -4.69 9.97
N ILE A 135 -19.86 -4.41 9.07
CA ILE A 135 -18.99 -5.43 8.46
C ILE A 135 -18.07 -6.01 9.53
N GLN A 136 -18.02 -7.34 9.58
CA GLN A 136 -17.12 -8.08 10.46
C GLN A 136 -15.89 -8.52 9.66
N ASP A 137 -14.72 -8.03 10.08
CA ASP A 137 -13.43 -8.41 9.54
C ASP A 137 -12.41 -8.48 10.69
N ASP A 138 -11.69 -9.61 10.76
CA ASP A 138 -10.79 -9.91 11.88
C ASP A 138 -9.65 -8.89 11.99
N TYR A 139 -9.12 -8.44 10.85
CA TYR A 139 -8.03 -7.48 10.83
C TYR A 139 -8.54 -6.08 11.16
N LEU A 140 -9.71 -5.67 10.65
CA LEU A 140 -10.35 -4.42 11.03
C LEU A 140 -10.55 -4.31 12.56
N ALA A 141 -11.03 -5.37 13.21
CA ALA A 141 -11.24 -5.36 14.66
C ALA A 141 -9.93 -5.09 15.42
N ASN A 142 -8.84 -5.77 15.02
CA ASN A 142 -7.52 -5.57 15.61
C ASN A 142 -6.97 -4.17 15.34
N TYR A 143 -7.09 -3.70 14.10
CA TYR A 143 -6.67 -2.38 13.66
C TYR A 143 -7.34 -1.27 14.49
N LEU A 144 -8.66 -1.35 14.69
CA LEU A 144 -9.39 -0.37 15.50
C LEU A 144 -8.93 -0.33 16.97
N ASN A 145 -8.63 -1.50 17.55
CA ASN A 145 -8.15 -1.59 18.93
C ASN A 145 -6.77 -0.95 19.10
N HIS A 146 -5.85 -1.14 18.15
CA HIS A 146 -4.53 -0.50 18.18
C HIS A 146 -4.61 1.03 18.08
N HIS A 147 -5.42 1.54 17.15
CA HIS A 147 -5.58 2.98 16.96
C HIS A 147 -6.28 3.67 18.15
N GLN A 148 -7.20 2.99 18.85
CA GLN A 148 -7.79 3.51 20.08
C GLN A 148 -6.76 3.62 21.22
N LYS A 149 -5.93 2.59 21.42
CA LYS A 149 -4.86 2.61 22.44
C LYS A 149 -3.88 3.76 22.19
N ASN A 150 -3.39 3.91 20.95
CA ASN A 150 -2.41 4.95 20.59
C ASN A 150 -2.96 6.38 20.80
N ARG A 151 -4.26 6.61 20.53
CA ARG A 151 -4.91 7.91 20.81
C ARG A 151 -4.97 8.21 22.31
N THR A 152 -5.28 7.19 23.12
CA THR A 152 -5.42 7.35 24.58
C THR A 152 -4.06 7.63 25.23
N GLU A 153 -3.00 6.95 24.78
CA GLU A 153 -1.63 7.16 25.26
C GLU A 153 -1.05 8.52 24.83
N SER A 154 -1.34 8.97 23.61
CA SER A 154 -0.90 10.28 23.12
C SER A 154 -1.55 11.41 23.90
N HIS A 155 -2.86 11.30 24.20
CA HIS A 155 -3.59 12.28 24.99
C HIS A 155 -3.04 12.40 26.42
N ASN A 156 -2.69 11.29 27.07
CA ASN A 156 -2.11 11.30 28.42
C ASN A 156 -0.69 11.90 28.48
N LYS A 157 0.05 11.93 27.36
CA LYS A 157 1.37 12.57 27.28
C LYS A 157 1.31 14.08 27.06
N THR A 158 0.20 14.63 26.56
CA THR A 158 0.05 16.08 26.31
C THR A 158 -0.54 16.84 27.50
N VAL A 159 -1.09 16.13 28.49
CA VAL A 159 -1.80 16.70 29.64
C VAL A 159 -0.96 16.67 30.93
N ASN A 160 0.30 16.20 30.87
CA ASN A 160 1.26 16.22 31.98
C ASN A 160 2.43 17.16 31.69
#